data_AF-A0A354TKM2-F1
#
_entry.id   AF-A0A354TKM2-F1
#
_cell.length_a   1.000
_cell.length_b   1.000
_cell.length_c   1.000
_cell.angle_alpha   90.00
_cell.angle_beta   90.00
_cell.angle_gamma   90.00
#
_symmetry.space_group_name_H-M   'P 1'
#
loop_
_entity.id
_entity.type
_entity.pdbx_description
1 polymer ?
#
loop_
_entity_poly.entity_id
_entity_poly.type
_entity_poly.pdbx_seq_one_letter_code
_entity_poly.pdbx_strand_id
1 'polypeptide(L)'
;MTDRAQVIVGASHAGVSLALQLRREGWEGPIQLVGAEKELPYHRPPLSKELLSGQKELDAIRLRPEKIYADNDIELLLGTTALKIDKEQRSLHLHDGRVLQYENLALCTGAKVRQLPLALDSERVLY
;
A
#
# COMPACT_ATOMS: atom_id res chain seq x y z
N MET A 1 -11.72 3.59 -23.68
CA MET A 1 -10.81 2.99 -22.68
C MET A 1 -9.84 4.08 -22.23
N THR A 2 -9.80 4.38 -20.94
CA THR A 2 -8.82 5.33 -20.40
C THR A 2 -7.46 4.65 -20.32
N ASP A 3 -6.45 5.22 -20.97
CA ASP A 3 -5.05 4.75 -20.92
C ASP A 3 -4.37 5.06 -19.56
N ARG A 4 -5.06 5.82 -18.70
CA ARG A 4 -4.56 6.28 -17.40
C ARG A 4 -5.00 5.35 -16.27
N ALA A 5 -4.08 5.13 -15.33
CA ALA A 5 -4.25 4.17 -14.23
C ALA A 5 -5.16 4.69 -13.10
N GLN A 6 -5.76 3.77 -12.34
CA GLN A 6 -6.23 4.02 -10.98
C GLN A 6 -5.03 3.88 -10.04
N VAL A 7 -4.60 4.97 -9.43
CA VAL A 7 -3.48 4.94 -8.49
C VAL A 7 -4.01 4.95 -7.06
N ILE A 8 -3.59 3.99 -6.26
CA ILE A 8 -4.02 3.81 -4.88
C ILE A 8 -2.78 3.92 -3.98
N VAL A 9 -2.75 4.91 -3.09
CA VAL A 9 -1.63 5.13 -2.17
C VAL A 9 -1.95 4.51 -0.81
N GLY A 10 -1.31 3.40 -0.48
CA GLY A 10 -1.46 2.68 0.78
C GLY A 10 -1.83 1.21 0.56
N ALA A 11 -0.81 0.34 0.55
CA ALA A 11 -0.95 -1.10 0.35
C ALA A 11 -1.32 -1.86 1.64
N SER A 12 -2.45 -1.51 2.25
CA SER A 12 -3.02 -2.21 3.41
C SER A 12 -4.50 -2.54 3.17
N HIS A 13 -5.30 -2.82 4.21
CA HIS A 13 -6.70 -3.25 4.05
C HIS A 13 -7.52 -2.35 3.12
N ALA A 14 -7.44 -1.04 3.31
CA ALA A 14 -8.21 -0.09 2.51
C ALA A 14 -7.82 -0.15 1.03
N GLY A 15 -6.52 -0.04 0.71
CA GLY A 15 -6.06 -0.03 -0.67
C GLY A 15 -6.21 -1.37 -1.38
N VAL A 16 -5.94 -2.49 -0.70
CA VAL A 16 -6.14 -3.84 -1.26
C VAL A 16 -7.62 -4.10 -1.54
N SER A 17 -8.50 -3.73 -0.61
CA SER A 17 -9.94 -3.91 -0.80
C SER A 17 -10.44 -3.08 -1.98
N LEU A 18 -9.99 -1.83 -2.10
CA LEU A 18 -10.35 -0.97 -3.22
C LEU A 18 -9.84 -1.53 -4.56
N ALA A 19 -8.58 -1.94 -4.64
CA ALA A 19 -7.99 -2.47 -5.87
C ALA A 19 -8.74 -3.71 -6.39
N LEU A 20 -9.05 -4.65 -5.49
CA LEU A 20 -9.81 -5.85 -5.84
C LEU A 20 -11.27 -5.53 -6.16
N GLN A 21 -11.89 -4.59 -5.44
CA GLN A 21 -13.27 -4.22 -5.72
C GLN A 21 -13.39 -3.51 -7.07
N LEU A 22 -12.44 -2.65 -7.45
CA LEU A 22 -12.42 -2.04 -8.78
C LEU A 22 -12.47 -3.10 -9.89
N ARG A 23 -11.68 -4.18 -9.76
CA ARG A 23 -11.72 -5.30 -10.72
C ARG A 23 -13.06 -6.02 -10.72
N ARG A 24 -13.62 -6.29 -9.54
CA ARG A 24 -14.93 -6.94 -9.40
C ARG A 24 -16.08 -6.11 -9.99
N GLU A 25 -15.99 -4.79 -9.92
CA GLU A 25 -16.96 -3.84 -10.46
C GLU A 25 -16.71 -3.51 -11.95
N GLY A 26 -15.77 -4.20 -12.61
CA GLY A 26 -15.55 -4.08 -14.05
C GLY A 26 -14.62 -2.95 -14.48
N TRP A 27 -13.76 -2.42 -13.60
CA TRP A 27 -12.67 -1.55 -14.04
C TRP A 27 -11.67 -2.36 -14.89
N GLU A 28 -11.49 -1.97 -16.14
CA GLU A 28 -10.60 -2.64 -17.10
C GLU A 28 -9.24 -1.94 -17.26
N GLY A 29 -9.11 -0.69 -16.81
CA GLY A 29 -7.86 0.07 -16.94
C GLY A 29 -6.74 -0.40 -15.99
N PRO A 30 -5.53 0.16 -16.09
CA PRO A 30 -4.45 -0.19 -15.17
C PRO A 30 -4.81 0.15 -13.71
N ILE A 31 -4.33 -0.65 -12.76
CA ILE A 31 -4.42 -0.37 -11.31
C ILE A 31 -3.02 -0.46 -10.73
N GLN A 32 -2.59 0.61 -10.05
CA GLN A 32 -1.30 0.68 -9.38
C GLN A 32 -1.51 0.88 -7.88
N LEU A 33 -1.07 -0.08 -7.07
CA LEU A 33 -1.14 -0.03 -5.62
C LEU A 33 0.24 0.28 -5.03
N VAL A 34 0.41 1.50 -4.55
CA VAL A 34 1.67 2.03 -4.01
C VAL A 34 1.73 1.77 -2.51
N GLY A 35 2.83 1.16 -2.04
CA GLY A 35 3.06 0.85 -0.62
C GLY A 35 4.50 1.14 -0.21
N ALA A 36 4.67 1.84 0.92
CA ALA A 36 6.01 2.17 1.43
C ALA A 36 6.75 0.96 2.02
N GLU A 37 6.02 -0.08 2.43
CA GLU A 37 6.58 -1.33 2.94
C GLU A 37 6.99 -2.24 1.78
N LYS A 38 8.06 -3.02 1.94
CA LYS A 38 8.57 -3.96 0.91
C LYS A 38 7.78 -5.26 0.85
N GLU A 39 7.10 -5.58 1.94
CA GLU A 39 6.34 -6.82 2.10
C GLU A 39 4.99 -6.75 1.38
N LEU A 40 4.47 -7.91 0.99
CA LEU A 40 3.10 -8.01 0.48
C LEU A 40 2.10 -7.55 1.57
N PRO A 41 0.98 -6.92 1.19
CA PRO A 41 -0.01 -6.46 2.15
C PRO A 41 -0.45 -7.58 3.11
N TYR A 42 -0.46 -7.30 4.42
CA TYR A 42 -0.73 -8.29 5.45
C TYR A 42 -1.66 -7.78 6.56
N HIS A 43 -2.17 -8.71 7.38
CA HIS A 43 -3.00 -8.42 8.54
C HIS A 43 -2.16 -7.80 9.65
N ARG A 44 -2.48 -6.56 10.04
CA ARG A 44 -1.80 -5.87 11.16
C ARG A 44 -2.11 -6.44 12.57
N PRO A 45 -3.32 -6.94 12.91
CA PRO A 45 -3.59 -7.42 14.28
C PRO A 45 -2.67 -8.54 14.80
N PRO A 46 -2.30 -9.56 13.98
CA PRO A 46 -1.33 -10.58 14.37
C PRO A 46 0.06 -10.07 14.74
N LEU A 47 0.47 -8.86 14.30
CA LEU A 47 1.77 -8.29 14.64
C LEU A 47 2.00 -8.15 16.15
N SER A 48 0.92 -7.95 16.92
CA SER A 48 0.97 -7.79 18.38
C SER A 48 0.65 -9.09 19.14
N LYS A 49 0.44 -10.18 18.41
CA LYS A 49 -0.09 -11.45 18.94
C LYS A 49 0.67 -12.62 18.35
N GLU A 50 0.09 -13.33 17.39
CA GLU A 50 0.60 -14.60 16.88
C GLU A 50 1.96 -14.47 16.18
N LEU A 51 2.22 -13.36 15.49
CA LEU A 51 3.54 -13.11 14.89
C LEU A 51 4.58 -12.80 15.98
N LEU A 52 4.22 -11.94 16.95
CA LEU A 52 5.11 -11.55 18.04
C LEU A 52 5.48 -12.72 18.95
N SER A 53 4.54 -13.66 19.15
CA SER A 53 4.77 -14.88 19.93
C SER A 53 5.45 -16.00 19.15
N GLY A 54 5.75 -15.80 17.86
CA GLY A 54 6.34 -16.83 16.98
C GLY A 54 5.39 -17.97 16.59
N GLN A 55 4.08 -17.82 16.81
CA GLN A 55 3.07 -18.82 16.41
C GLN A 55 2.76 -18.79 14.92
N LYS A 56 2.98 -17.65 14.25
CA LYS A 56 2.80 -17.48 12.80
C LYS A 56 4.01 -16.78 12.22
N GLU A 57 4.29 -17.10 10.96
CA GLU A 57 5.22 -16.36 10.10
C GLU A 57 4.49 -15.28 9.30
N LEU A 58 5.23 -14.32 8.73
CA LEU A 58 4.68 -13.21 7.94
C LEU A 58 3.81 -13.70 6.77
N ASP A 59 4.24 -14.78 6.10
CA ASP A 59 3.51 -15.36 4.97
C ASP A 59 2.12 -15.87 5.35
N ALA A 60 1.96 -16.36 6.58
CA ALA A 60 0.68 -16.87 7.09
C ALA A 60 -0.30 -15.75 7.45
N ILE A 61 0.13 -14.48 7.43
CA ILE A 61 -0.71 -13.33 7.75
C ILE A 61 -0.89 -12.36 6.58
N ARG A 62 -0.46 -12.71 5.36
CA ARG A 62 -0.73 -11.92 4.14
C ARG A 62 -2.24 -11.73 3.94
N LEU A 63 -2.67 -10.55 3.47
CA LEU A 63 -4.07 -10.27 3.14
C LEU A 63 -4.54 -11.13 1.98
N ARG A 64 -3.69 -11.26 0.97
CA ARG A 64 -3.91 -12.11 -0.20
C ARG A 64 -2.58 -12.72 -0.65
N PRO A 65 -2.61 -13.93 -1.24
CA PRO A 65 -1.45 -14.44 -1.97
C PRO A 65 -1.07 -13.50 -3.11
N GLU A 66 0.23 -13.44 -3.44
CA GLU A 66 0.76 -12.61 -4.53
C GLU A 66 0.03 -12.83 -5.86
N LYS A 67 -0.27 -14.10 -6.15
CA LYS A 67 -1.00 -14.53 -7.35
C LYS A 67 -2.34 -13.80 -7.53
N ILE A 68 -3.04 -13.44 -6.45
CA ILE A 68 -4.32 -12.71 -6.57
C ILE A 68 -4.12 -11.34 -7.21
N TYR A 69 -3.01 -10.67 -6.94
CA TYR A 69 -2.72 -9.36 -7.55
C TYR A 69 -2.38 -9.52 -9.03
N ALA A 70 -1.55 -10.50 -9.37
CA ALA A 70 -1.18 -10.82 -10.76
C ALA A 70 -2.40 -11.24 -11.59
N ASP A 71 -3.22 -12.18 -11.08
CA ASP A 71 -4.43 -12.67 -11.75
C ASP A 71 -5.50 -11.57 -11.95
N ASN A 72 -5.39 -10.46 -11.22
CA ASN A 72 -6.28 -9.31 -11.32
C ASN A 72 -5.59 -8.11 -11.98
N ASP A 73 -4.44 -8.26 -12.63
CA ASP A 73 -3.71 -7.15 -13.28
C ASP A 73 -3.53 -5.92 -12.36
N ILE A 74 -3.18 -6.16 -11.09
CA ILE A 74 -2.89 -5.11 -10.10
C ILE A 74 -1.37 -5.02 -9.97
N GLU A 75 -0.80 -3.89 -10.39
CA GLU A 75 0.62 -3.61 -10.22
C GLU A 75 0.91 -3.20 -8.77
N LEU A 76 1.75 -3.97 -8.09
CA LEU A 76 2.21 -3.66 -6.74
C LEU A 76 3.52 -2.86 -6.79
N LEU A 77 3.46 -1.60 -6.38
CA LEU A 77 4.63 -0.74 -6.23
C LEU A 77 5.04 -0.73 -4.75
N LEU A 78 5.62 -1.84 -4.29
CA LEU A 78 6.11 -2.03 -2.92
C LEU A 78 7.43 -1.31 -2.69
N GLY A 79 7.77 -1.05 -1.43
CA GLY A 79 8.94 -0.27 -1.04
C GLY A 79 8.95 1.16 -1.62
N THR A 80 7.79 1.65 -2.08
CA THR A 80 7.67 2.89 -2.84
C THR A 80 6.82 3.89 -2.08
N THR A 81 7.41 5.04 -1.76
CA THR A 81 6.70 6.13 -1.06
C THR A 81 6.24 7.21 -2.04
N ALA A 82 4.97 7.58 -1.96
CA ALA A 82 4.43 8.75 -2.63
C ALA A 82 4.82 10.03 -1.88
N LEU A 83 5.38 11.02 -2.59
CA LEU A 83 5.88 12.25 -1.99
C LEU A 83 5.01 13.48 -2.26
N LYS A 84 4.50 13.60 -3.49
CA LYS A 84 3.77 14.80 -3.92
C LYS A 84 2.68 14.43 -4.91
N ILE A 85 1.51 15.06 -4.75
CA ILE A 85 0.40 15.00 -5.68
C ILE A 85 0.39 16.31 -6.47
N ASP A 86 0.48 16.24 -7.78
CA ASP A 86 0.23 17.35 -8.69
C ASP A 86 -1.17 17.18 -9.27
N LYS A 87 -2.11 18.00 -8.78
CA LYS A 87 -3.52 17.92 -9.19
C LYS A 87 -3.76 18.50 -10.58
N GLU A 88 -2.99 19.50 -10.99
CA GLU A 88 -3.13 20.13 -12.31
C GLU A 88 -2.69 19.17 -13.40
N GLN A 89 -1.56 18.50 -13.19
CA GLN A 89 -1.02 17.50 -14.11
C GLN A 89 -1.62 16.10 -13.93
N ARG A 90 -2.45 15.89 -12.89
CA ARG A 90 -2.98 14.57 -12.47
C ARG A 90 -1.88 13.52 -12.33
N SER A 91 -0.84 13.86 -11.56
CA SER A 91 0.33 13.00 -11.38
C SER A 91 0.76 12.83 -9.93
N LEU A 92 1.43 11.70 -9.65
CA LEU A 92 1.96 11.34 -8.35
C LEU A 92 3.47 11.16 -8.45
N HIS A 93 4.22 11.95 -7.69
CA HIS A 93 5.67 11.86 -7.61
C HIS A 93 6.07 10.83 -6.54
N LEU A 94 6.95 9.91 -6.92
CA LEU A 94 7.46 8.85 -6.07
C LEU A 94 8.87 9.18 -5.55
N HIS A 95 9.26 8.55 -4.45
CA HIS A 95 10.55 8.78 -3.81
C HIS A 95 11.79 8.41 -4.64
N ASP A 96 11.62 7.57 -5.66
CA ASP A 96 12.67 7.14 -6.58
C ASP A 96 12.74 8.00 -7.85
N GLY A 97 12.01 9.13 -7.87
CA GLY A 97 11.97 10.07 -8.99
C GLY A 97 10.95 9.71 -10.08
N ARG A 98 10.31 8.53 -10.02
CA ARG A 98 9.24 8.19 -10.96
C ARG A 98 8.02 9.11 -10.76
N VAL A 99 7.28 9.32 -11.84
CA VAL A 99 6.02 10.08 -11.85
C VAL A 99 4.93 9.21 -12.46
N LEU A 100 3.90 8.91 -11.68
CA LEU A 100 2.73 8.14 -12.15
C LEU A 100 1.64 9.09 -12.63
N GLN A 101 1.12 8.86 -13.82
CA GLN A 101 -0.06 9.55 -14.33
C GLN A 101 -1.31 8.78 -13.93
N TYR A 102 -2.36 9.47 -13.48
CA TYR A 102 -3.57 8.81 -13.03
C TYR A 102 -4.84 9.38 -13.65
N GLU A 103 -5.85 8.53 -13.77
CA GLU A 103 -7.24 8.96 -14.03
C GLU A 103 -7.87 9.38 -12.71
N ASN A 104 -7.82 8.50 -11.70
CA ASN A 104 -8.16 8.84 -10.33
C ASN A 104 -7.08 8.37 -9.34
N LEU A 105 -7.04 9.07 -8.22
CA LEU A 105 -6.10 8.83 -7.13
C LEU A 105 -6.87 8.59 -5.84
N ALA A 106 -6.62 7.45 -5.19
CA ALA A 106 -7.19 7.11 -3.89
C ALA A 106 -6.11 7.18 -2.80
N LEU A 107 -6.42 7.86 -1.70
CA LEU A 107 -5.54 7.94 -0.52
C LEU A 107 -6.02 6.97 0.55
N CYS A 108 -5.28 5.86 0.68
CA CYS A 108 -5.50 4.77 1.62
C CYS A 108 -4.32 4.63 2.61
N THR A 109 -3.68 5.74 2.95
CA THR A 109 -2.38 5.81 3.65
C THR A 109 -2.39 5.32 5.09
N GLY A 110 -3.57 5.07 5.67
CA GLY A 110 -3.71 4.69 7.06
C GLY A 110 -3.20 5.77 8.01
N ALA A 111 -2.49 5.35 9.04
CA ALA A 111 -1.94 6.23 10.08
C ALA A 111 -0.49 5.84 10.40
N LYS A 112 0.23 6.79 11.01
CA LYS A 112 1.54 6.56 11.63
C LYS A 112 1.41 6.70 13.13
N VAL A 113 2.22 5.93 13.87
CA VAL A 113 2.30 6.04 15.32
C VAL A 113 2.80 7.43 15.72
N ARG A 114 2.25 7.98 16.81
CA ARG A 114 2.72 9.26 17.36
C ARG A 114 4.09 9.03 18.00
N GLN A 115 5.06 9.83 17.61
CA GLN A 115 6.36 9.85 18.27
C GLN A 115 6.26 10.53 19.64
N LEU A 116 6.82 9.90 20.66
CA LEU A 116 6.90 10.42 22.01
C LEU A 116 8.20 11.21 22.11
N PRO A 117 8.17 12.54 22.34
CA PRO A 117 9.39 13.35 22.35
C PRO A 117 10.47 12.85 23.30
N LEU A 118 10.07 12.30 24.46
CA LEU A 118 10.98 11.77 25.48
C LEU A 118 11.60 10.41 25.12
N ALA A 119 11.18 9.79 24.03
CA ALA A 119 11.62 8.45 23.62
C ALA A 119 12.25 8.44 22.22
N LEU A 120 12.52 9.60 21.61
CA LEU A 120 13.12 9.68 20.28
C LEU A 120 14.50 9.01 20.21
N ASP A 121 15.28 9.12 21.29
CA ASP A 121 16.63 8.54 21.40
C ASP A 121 16.64 7.19 22.14
N SER A 122 15.46 6.63 22.43
CA SER A 122 15.36 5.38 23.19
C SER A 122 15.53 4.16 22.29
N GLU A 123 16.54 3.33 22.56
CA GLU A 123 16.72 2.04 21.87
C GLU A 123 15.60 1.02 22.17
N ARG A 124 14.76 1.31 23.18
CA ARG A 124 13.65 0.44 23.59
C ARG A 124 12.33 0.76 22.90
N VAL A 125 12.26 1.87 22.18
CA VAL A 125 11.03 2.31 21.49
C VAL A 125 11.29 2.35 20.00
N LEU A 126 10.58 1.48 19.27
CA LEU A 126 10.64 1.41 17.81
C LEU A 126 9.37 2.08 17.25
N TYR A 127 9.55 2.94 16.24
CA TYR A 127 8.46 3.65 15.53
C TYR A 127 8.25 3.10 14.13
#